data_AF-A0A7S1HHN0-F1
#
_entry.id   AF-A0A7S1HHN0-F1
#
_cell.length_a   1.000
_cell.length_b   1.000
_cell.length_c   1.000
_cell.angle_alpha   90.00
_cell.angle_beta   90.00
_cell.angle_gamma   90.00
#
_symmetry.space_group_name_H-M   'P 1'
#
loop_
_entity.id
_entity.type
_entity.pdbx_description
1 polymer ?
#
loop_
_entity_poly.entity_id
_entity_poly.type
_entity_poly.pdbx_seq_one_letter_code
_entity_poly.pdbx_strand_id
1 'polypeptide(L)'
;AYGLILPQWVLDTPRRGCLNIHASLLPRWRGAAPIHRAIEAGDAETGVTIMQMDAGLDTGAMCLVAREPIGPADSTATLHDRLAALGGRLIVEALELAACGGLTQTPQPAEGVTYAHKIEKAESTIAWTQPAAVIERRLRAFDPFPGGVATLAGEAVK
;
A
#
# COMPACT_ATOMS: atom_id res chain seq x y z
N ALA A 1 -8.48 2.77 -6.15
CA ALA A 1 -8.10 3.72 -5.09
C ALA A 1 -8.42 5.15 -5.54
N TYR A 2 -8.79 6.04 -4.61
CA TYR A 2 -9.08 7.46 -4.87
C TYR A 2 -7.85 8.32 -4.53
N GLY A 3 -7.47 9.24 -5.40
CA GLY A 3 -6.18 9.94 -5.33
C GLY A 3 -6.20 11.35 -4.73
N LEU A 4 -7.32 11.81 -4.21
CA LEU A 4 -7.46 13.16 -3.65
C LEU A 4 -7.61 13.10 -2.12
N ILE A 5 -7.04 14.10 -1.44
CA ILE A 5 -7.29 14.32 -0.01
C ILE A 5 -8.75 14.72 0.16
N LEU A 6 -9.47 14.05 1.06
CA LEU A 6 -10.85 14.40 1.38
C LEU A 6 -10.85 15.59 2.35
N PRO A 7 -11.51 16.71 2.01
CA PRO A 7 -11.65 17.81 2.95
C PRO A 7 -12.54 17.38 4.13
N GLN A 8 -12.35 18.00 5.29
CA GLN A 8 -13.05 17.62 6.53
C GLN A 8 -14.57 17.52 6.37
N TRP A 9 -15.19 18.46 5.64
CA TRP A 9 -16.64 18.44 5.42
C TRP A 9 -17.12 17.19 4.67
N VAL A 10 -16.31 16.60 3.79
CA VAL A 10 -16.62 15.32 3.13
C VAL A 10 -16.53 14.17 4.12
N LEU A 11 -15.47 14.17 4.95
CA LEU A 11 -15.28 13.15 5.99
C LEU A 11 -16.44 13.10 6.98
N ASP A 12 -17.01 14.26 7.31
CA ASP A 12 -18.12 14.41 8.26
C ASP A 12 -19.50 14.17 7.63
N THR A 13 -19.60 14.11 6.29
CA THR A 13 -20.90 14.00 5.59
C THR A 13 -21.59 12.66 5.85
N PRO A 14 -20.93 11.49 5.74
CA PRO A 14 -21.56 10.22 6.08
C PRO A 14 -21.75 10.07 7.59
N ARG A 15 -22.89 9.54 8.02
CA ARG A 15 -23.22 9.29 9.44
C ARG A 15 -22.14 8.54 10.23
N ARG A 16 -21.34 7.71 9.55
CA ARG A 16 -20.28 6.88 10.14
C ARG A 16 -18.88 7.25 9.62
N GLY A 17 -18.75 8.44 9.05
CA GLY A 17 -17.56 8.91 8.37
C GLY A 17 -17.18 8.07 7.14
N CYS A 18 -15.91 8.15 6.75
CA CYS A 18 -15.36 7.44 5.61
C CYS A 18 -14.40 6.32 6.04
N LEU A 19 -14.56 5.13 5.47
CA LEU A 19 -13.60 4.04 5.63
C LEU A 19 -12.70 3.98 4.39
N ASN A 20 -11.43 3.64 4.59
CA ASN A 20 -10.47 3.36 3.52
C ASN A 20 -9.95 1.93 3.62
N ILE A 21 -9.68 1.33 2.46
CA ILE A 21 -8.94 0.07 2.33
C ILE A 21 -7.50 0.44 1.98
N HIS A 22 -6.59 0.31 2.95
CA HIS A 22 -5.18 0.62 2.76
C HIS A 22 -4.35 -0.65 2.59
N ALA A 23 -3.57 -0.73 1.50
CA ALA A 23 -2.83 -1.94 1.12
C ALA A 23 -1.46 -2.06 1.82
N SER A 24 -1.44 -1.82 3.13
CA SER A 24 -0.31 -2.13 4.00
C SER A 24 -0.76 -2.46 5.43
N LEU A 25 0.21 -2.86 6.26
CA LEU A 25 0.06 -2.96 7.71
C LEU A 25 0.41 -1.62 8.35
N LEU A 26 -0.60 -0.77 8.58
CA LEU A 26 -0.39 0.54 9.21
C LEU A 26 0.19 0.36 10.63
N PRO A 27 1.09 1.27 11.07
CA PRO A 27 1.40 2.57 10.47
C PRO A 27 2.48 2.53 9.37
N ARG A 28 2.99 1.35 9.01
CA ARG A 28 4.00 1.22 7.96
C ARG A 28 3.36 1.47 6.59
N TRP A 29 4.08 2.18 5.73
CA TRP A 29 3.71 2.48 4.34
C TRP A 29 2.42 3.29 4.18
N ARG A 30 2.28 4.39 4.93
CA ARG A 30 1.30 5.44 4.60
C ARG A 30 1.59 6.03 3.22
N GLY A 31 0.57 6.42 2.47
CA GLY A 31 0.71 7.11 1.19
C GLY A 31 0.42 6.24 -0.03
N ALA A 32 1.01 6.64 -1.16
CA ALA A 32 0.47 6.33 -2.49
C ALA A 32 0.88 4.97 -3.09
N ALA A 33 2.02 4.39 -2.69
CA ALA A 33 2.54 3.18 -3.32
C ALA A 33 2.94 2.05 -2.33
N PRO A 34 2.08 1.70 -1.34
CA PRO A 34 2.46 0.78 -0.27
C PRO A 34 2.94 -0.59 -0.75
N ILE A 35 2.28 -1.17 -1.76
CA ILE A 35 2.61 -2.50 -2.30
C ILE A 35 4.02 -2.50 -2.90
N HIS A 36 4.30 -1.55 -3.79
CA HIS A 36 5.60 -1.41 -4.45
C HIS A 36 6.71 -1.26 -3.41
N ARG A 37 6.52 -0.36 -2.43
CA ARG A 37 7.56 -0.04 -1.44
C ARG A 37 7.80 -1.19 -0.45
N ALA A 38 6.78 -1.97 -0.11
CA ALA A 38 6.94 -3.18 0.69
C ALA A 38 7.84 -4.21 -0.02
N ILE A 39 7.59 -4.47 -1.32
CA ILE A 39 8.42 -5.38 -2.12
C ILE A 39 9.85 -4.83 -2.27
N GLU A 40 9.99 -3.55 -2.61
CA GLU A 40 11.28 -2.89 -2.83
C GLU A 40 12.17 -2.93 -1.57
N ALA A 41 11.58 -2.65 -0.40
CA ALA A 41 12.26 -2.70 0.89
C ALA A 41 12.63 -4.14 1.32
N GLY A 42 12.02 -5.15 0.71
CA GLY A 42 12.23 -6.55 1.06
C GLY A 42 11.48 -6.96 2.33
N ASP A 43 10.30 -6.39 2.57
CA ASP A 43 9.44 -6.83 3.67
C ASP A 43 9.03 -8.30 3.44
N ALA A 44 9.01 -9.10 4.51
CA ALA A 44 8.59 -10.50 4.43
C ALA A 44 7.06 -10.67 4.30
N GLU A 45 6.32 -9.63 4.69
CA GLU A 45 4.86 -9.61 4.69
C GLU A 45 4.36 -8.16 4.54
N THR A 46 3.15 -8.05 4.02
CA THR A 46 2.35 -6.82 4.02
C THR A 46 0.93 -7.18 4.45
N GLY A 47 -0.07 -6.43 4.03
CA GLY A 47 -1.45 -6.76 4.33
C GLY A 47 -2.41 -5.67 3.90
N VAL A 48 -3.61 -5.74 4.45
CA VAL A 48 -4.63 -4.71 4.32
C VAL A 48 -5.02 -4.21 5.70
N THR A 49 -5.10 -2.89 5.83
CA THR A 49 -5.72 -2.22 6.97
C THR A 49 -7.00 -1.52 6.50
N ILE A 50 -8.13 -1.88 7.09
CA ILE A 50 -9.34 -1.05 7.01
C ILE A 50 -9.19 0.04 8.07
N MET A 51 -9.27 1.30 7.68
CA MET A 51 -9.12 2.42 8.59
C MET A 51 -10.29 3.40 8.50
N GLN A 52 -10.62 4.02 9.63
CA GLN A 52 -11.46 5.21 9.67
C GLN A 52 -10.63 6.41 9.21
N MET A 53 -11.02 7.05 8.12
CA MET A 53 -10.29 8.19 7.56
C MET A 53 -10.37 9.41 8.49
N ASP A 54 -9.28 10.16 8.55
CA ASP A 54 -9.19 11.49 9.14
C ASP A 54 -8.61 12.49 8.10
N ALA A 55 -8.32 13.72 8.52
CA ALA A 55 -7.81 14.76 7.63
C ALA A 55 -6.34 14.56 7.19
N GLY A 56 -5.62 13.62 7.81
CA GLY A 56 -4.23 13.35 7.47
C GLY A 56 -4.07 12.28 6.39
N LEU A 57 -2.83 12.08 5.93
CA LEU A 57 -2.51 11.07 4.93
C LEU A 57 -2.32 9.71 5.62
N ASP A 58 -3.35 8.87 5.55
CA ASP A 58 -3.37 7.52 6.13
C ASP A 58 -3.03 7.49 7.63
N THR A 59 -3.48 8.48 8.39
CA THR A 59 -3.26 8.63 9.84
C THR A 59 -4.42 8.11 10.70
N GLY A 60 -5.56 7.87 10.07
CA GLY A 60 -6.79 7.45 10.71
C GLY A 60 -6.69 6.15 11.52
N ALA A 61 -7.63 5.97 12.46
CA ALA A 61 -7.65 4.81 13.34
C ALA A 61 -7.86 3.50 12.56
N MET A 62 -7.15 2.45 12.94
CA MET A 62 -7.24 1.12 12.34
C MET A 62 -8.47 0.40 12.87
N CYS A 63 -9.25 -0.20 11.99
CA CYS A 63 -10.46 -0.94 12.32
C CYS A 63 -10.26 -2.44 12.22
N LEU A 64 -9.75 -2.92 11.07
CA LEU A 64 -9.42 -4.31 10.82
C LEU A 64 -8.06 -4.40 10.15
N VAL A 65 -7.30 -5.44 10.46
CA VAL A 65 -5.98 -5.69 9.87
C VAL A 65 -5.88 -7.16 9.49
N ALA A 66 -5.45 -7.44 8.27
CA ALA A 66 -5.07 -8.80 7.85
C ALA A 66 -3.70 -8.77 7.18
N ARG A 67 -2.90 -9.80 7.46
CA ARG A 67 -1.53 -9.97 6.99
C ARG A 67 -1.48 -10.89 5.79
N GLU A 68 -0.55 -10.62 4.88
CA GLU A 68 -0.32 -11.37 3.65
C GLU A 68 1.20 -11.52 3.42
N PRO A 69 1.75 -12.74 3.34
CA PRO A 69 3.17 -12.95 3.06
C PRO A 69 3.59 -12.42 1.69
N ILE A 70 4.80 -11.86 1.57
CA ILE A 70 5.39 -11.52 0.27
C ILE A 70 6.30 -12.67 -0.15
N GLY A 71 5.89 -13.40 -1.18
CA GLY A 71 6.66 -14.49 -1.75
C GLY A 71 7.87 -14.00 -2.54
N PRO A 72 8.88 -14.87 -2.75
CA PRO A 72 10.11 -14.49 -3.46
C PRO A 72 9.88 -14.16 -4.94
N ALA A 73 8.79 -14.65 -5.53
CA ALA A 73 8.40 -14.39 -6.91
C ALA A 73 7.27 -13.37 -7.04
N ASP A 74 6.79 -12.78 -5.93
CA ASP A 74 5.71 -11.81 -6.00
C ASP A 74 6.21 -10.52 -6.66
N SER A 75 5.45 -10.07 -7.66
CA SER A 75 5.53 -8.71 -8.19
C SER A 75 4.40 -7.85 -7.63
N THR A 76 4.42 -6.56 -7.94
CA THR A 76 3.32 -5.68 -7.53
C THR A 76 1.99 -6.14 -8.13
N ALA A 77 1.95 -6.64 -9.37
CA ALA A 77 0.73 -7.19 -9.97
C ALA A 77 0.17 -8.36 -9.14
N THR A 78 0.98 -9.38 -8.85
CA THR A 78 0.51 -10.59 -8.18
C THR A 78 0.07 -10.30 -6.75
N LEU A 79 0.83 -9.46 -6.04
CA LEU A 79 0.51 -9.07 -4.67
C LEU A 79 -0.71 -8.15 -4.62
N HIS A 80 -0.86 -7.24 -5.58
CA HIS A 80 -2.05 -6.39 -5.71
C HIS A 80 -3.33 -7.22 -5.80
N ASP A 81 -3.37 -8.24 -6.65
CA ASP A 81 -4.60 -9.03 -6.87
C ASP A 81 -5.00 -9.79 -5.60
N ARG A 82 -4.03 -10.35 -4.87
CA ARG A 82 -4.25 -10.99 -3.57
C ARG A 82 -4.76 -10.00 -2.53
N LEU A 83 -4.14 -8.82 -2.43
CA LEU A 83 -4.54 -7.78 -1.48
C LEU A 83 -5.91 -7.16 -1.85
N ALA A 84 -6.24 -7.05 -3.13
CA ALA A 84 -7.55 -6.57 -3.59
C ALA A 84 -8.65 -7.54 -3.17
N ALA A 85 -8.43 -8.86 -3.34
CA ALA A 85 -9.36 -9.88 -2.86
C ALA A 85 -9.49 -9.87 -1.33
N LEU A 86 -8.37 -9.73 -0.61
CA LEU A 86 -8.35 -9.64 0.86
C LEU A 86 -9.09 -8.40 1.37
N GLY A 87 -8.81 -7.23 0.79
CA GLY A 87 -9.44 -5.97 1.16
C GLY A 87 -10.92 -5.94 0.83
N GLY A 88 -11.34 -6.55 -0.28
CA GLY A 88 -12.75 -6.74 -0.62
C GLY A 88 -13.51 -7.54 0.42
N ARG A 89 -12.90 -8.59 1.00
CA ARG A 89 -13.52 -9.34 2.11
C ARG A 89 -13.57 -8.51 3.39
N LEU A 90 -12.46 -7.88 3.77
CA LEU A 90 -12.37 -7.11 5.01
C LEU A 90 -13.30 -5.91 5.05
N ILE A 91 -13.51 -5.21 3.93
CA ILE A 91 -14.41 -4.05 3.93
C ILE A 91 -15.87 -4.47 4.16
N VAL A 92 -16.29 -5.63 3.65
CA VAL A 92 -17.63 -6.18 3.91
C VAL A 92 -17.78 -6.49 5.40
N GLU A 93 -16.80 -7.16 6.01
CA GLU A 93 -16.78 -7.44 7.45
C GLU A 93 -16.83 -6.13 8.28
N ALA A 94 -16.02 -5.13 7.92
CA ALA A 94 -16.02 -3.84 8.60
C ALA A 94 -17.39 -3.14 8.54
N LEU A 95 -18.07 -3.21 7.38
CA LEU A 95 -19.40 -2.63 7.20
C LEU A 95 -20.48 -3.35 8.04
N GLU A 96 -20.41 -4.67 8.14
CA GLU A 96 -21.28 -5.48 9.00
C GLU A 96 -21.07 -5.16 10.48
N LEU A 97 -19.81 -5.11 10.92
CA LEU A 97 -19.45 -4.69 12.28
C LEU A 97 -19.91 -3.26 12.57
N ALA A 98 -19.78 -2.35 11.60
CA ALA A 98 -20.28 -0.99 11.75
C ALA A 98 -21.81 -0.98 11.89
N ALA A 99 -22.53 -1.84 11.13
CA ALA A 99 -23.98 -1.97 11.18
C ALA A 99 -24.51 -2.30 12.57
N CYS A 100 -23.88 -3.25 13.27
CA CYS A 100 -24.27 -3.67 14.62
C CYS A 100 -23.59 -2.89 15.76
N GLY A 101 -22.71 -1.93 15.45
CA GLY A 101 -21.99 -1.13 16.44
C GLY A 101 -20.77 -1.81 17.06
N GLY A 102 -20.30 -2.91 16.47
CA GLY A 102 -19.13 -3.67 16.92
C GLY A 102 -17.80 -3.24 16.30
N LEU A 103 -17.79 -2.29 15.34
CA LEU A 103 -16.56 -1.85 14.71
C LEU A 103 -15.69 -1.06 15.69
N THR A 104 -14.59 -1.65 16.12
CA THR A 104 -13.62 -0.99 17.01
C THR A 104 -12.67 -0.12 16.18
N GLN A 105 -12.22 0.98 16.77
CA GLN A 105 -11.24 1.90 16.19
C GLN A 105 -10.04 1.99 17.12
N THR A 106 -8.86 1.59 16.64
CA THR A 106 -7.61 1.63 17.39
C THR A 106 -6.68 2.68 16.77
N PRO A 107 -6.25 3.71 17.51
CA PRO A 107 -5.28 4.66 17.03
C PRO A 107 -4.00 3.97 16.53
N GLN A 108 -3.42 4.49 15.45
CA GLN A 108 -2.13 3.98 14.98
C GLN A 108 -1.04 4.24 16.03
N PRO A 109 -0.10 3.31 16.26
CA PRO A 109 1.05 3.56 17.10
C PRO A 109 1.95 4.64 16.47
N ALA A 110 2.65 5.39 17.31
CA ALA A 110 3.60 6.41 16.86
C ALA A 110 4.90 5.81 16.29
N GLU A 111 5.28 4.63 16.78
CA GLU A 111 6.45 3.89 16.31
C GLU A 111 6.13 3.09 15.03
N GLY A 112 7.10 3.01 14.11
CA GLY A 112 6.97 2.22 12.89
C GLY A 112 6.33 2.94 11.70
N VAL A 113 6.01 4.24 11.83
CA VAL A 113 5.50 5.07 10.73
C VAL A 113 6.53 5.15 9.61
N THR A 114 6.13 4.76 8.39
CA THR A 114 6.90 5.00 7.17
C THR A 114 6.00 5.49 6.05
N TYR A 115 6.58 6.15 5.04
CA TYR A 115 5.83 6.69 3.91
C TYR A 115 6.20 5.99 2.61
N ALA A 116 5.18 5.47 1.93
CA ALA A 116 5.27 4.89 0.61
C ALA A 116 5.05 5.97 -0.45
N HIS A 117 6.11 6.68 -0.79
CA HIS A 117 6.08 7.68 -1.86
C HIS A 117 5.67 7.03 -3.19
N LYS A 118 4.89 7.77 -3.97
CA LYS A 118 4.50 7.41 -5.34
C LYS A 118 5.75 7.00 -6.14
N ILE A 119 5.60 5.99 -6.99
CA ILE A 119 6.67 5.60 -7.91
C ILE A 119 6.72 6.57 -9.08
N GLU A 120 7.88 7.20 -9.28
CA GLU A 120 8.12 8.10 -10.40
C GLU A 120 8.81 7.37 -11.56
N LYS A 121 8.54 7.79 -12.81
CA LYS A 121 9.17 7.18 -13.99
C LYS A 121 10.70 7.25 -13.95
N ALA A 122 11.27 8.30 -13.35
CA ALA A 122 12.71 8.43 -13.19
C ALA A 122 13.33 7.30 -12.34
N GLU A 123 12.54 6.69 -11.46
CA GLU A 123 12.97 5.55 -10.64
C GLU A 123 13.11 4.26 -11.45
N SER A 124 12.60 4.17 -12.67
CA SER A 124 12.69 2.95 -13.49
C SER A 124 14.12 2.59 -13.88
N THR A 125 15.05 3.55 -13.89
CA THR A 125 16.43 3.32 -14.35
C THR A 125 17.18 2.39 -13.38
N ILE A 126 17.75 1.31 -13.91
CA ILE A 126 18.53 0.36 -13.13
C ILE A 126 19.88 0.96 -12.79
N ALA A 127 20.14 1.10 -11.50
CA ALA A 127 21.45 1.48 -10.98
C ALA A 127 22.31 0.22 -10.77
N TRP A 128 23.12 -0.15 -11.78
CA TRP A 128 23.97 -1.34 -11.75
C TRP A 128 25.05 -1.34 -10.65
N THR A 129 25.25 -0.21 -9.96
CA THR A 129 26.12 -0.11 -8.78
C THR A 129 25.48 -0.69 -7.52
N GLN A 130 24.19 -1.01 -7.54
CA GLN A 130 23.49 -1.62 -6.41
C GLN A 130 23.72 -3.14 -6.34
N PRO A 131 23.59 -3.75 -5.15
CA PRO A 131 23.62 -5.20 -5.01
C PRO A 131 22.52 -5.87 -5.85
N ALA A 132 22.82 -7.04 -6.42
CA ALA A 132 21.89 -7.79 -7.27
C ALA A 132 20.52 -8.03 -6.60
N ALA A 133 20.52 -8.34 -5.30
CA ALA A 133 19.28 -8.53 -4.53
C ALA A 133 18.42 -7.26 -4.43
N VAL A 134 19.03 -6.07 -4.42
CA VAL A 134 18.28 -4.80 -4.41
C VAL A 134 17.68 -4.53 -5.79
N ILE A 135 18.46 -4.77 -6.85
CA ILE A 135 17.98 -4.62 -8.24
C ILE A 135 16.81 -5.58 -8.49
N GLU A 136 16.95 -6.84 -8.09
CA GLU A 136 15.92 -7.87 -8.23
C GLU A 136 14.60 -7.47 -7.56
N ARG A 137 14.65 -7.02 -6.30
CA ARG A 137 13.45 -6.53 -5.59
C ARG A 137 12.81 -5.35 -6.29
N ARG A 138 13.62 -4.41 -6.78
CA ARG A 138 13.14 -3.23 -7.49
C ARG A 138 12.45 -3.59 -8.80
N LEU A 139 12.97 -4.56 -9.55
CA LEU A 139 12.35 -5.07 -10.76
C LEU A 139 10.97 -5.67 -10.48
N ARG A 140 10.84 -6.53 -9.47
CA ARG A 140 9.54 -7.08 -9.06
C ARG A 140 8.59 -6.02 -8.50
N ALA A 141 9.10 -5.09 -7.71
CA ALA A 141 8.31 -3.99 -7.17
C ALA A 141 7.72 -3.10 -8.28
N PHE A 142 8.44 -2.94 -9.39
CA PHE A 142 8.01 -2.09 -10.51
C PHE A 142 7.36 -2.88 -11.65
N ASP A 143 7.07 -4.16 -11.47
CA ASP A 143 6.29 -4.97 -12.41
C ASP A 143 4.80 -4.92 -12.00
N PRO A 144 3.90 -4.37 -12.86
CA PRO A 144 4.08 -4.13 -14.29
C PRO A 144 4.44 -2.69 -14.66
N PHE A 145 4.40 -1.77 -13.70
CA PHE A 145 4.72 -0.35 -13.92
C PHE A 145 5.61 0.20 -12.80
N PRO A 146 6.62 1.04 -13.12
CA PRO A 146 7.03 1.48 -14.47
C PRO A 146 7.86 0.46 -15.27
N GLY A 147 8.23 -0.67 -14.66
CA GLY A 147 9.27 -1.60 -15.12
C GLY A 147 10.68 -1.10 -14.77
N GLY A 148 11.66 -2.00 -14.86
CA GLY A 148 13.07 -1.61 -14.90
C GLY A 148 13.46 -1.13 -16.29
N VAL A 149 14.46 -0.25 -16.39
CA VAL A 149 15.04 0.20 -17.64
C VAL A 149 16.56 0.21 -17.53
N ALA A 150 17.23 -0.48 -18.44
CA ALA A 150 18.67 -0.42 -18.65
C ALA A 150 18.99 0.26 -19.98
N THR A 151 20.24 0.70 -20.15
CA THR A 151 20.74 1.19 -21.44
C THR A 151 21.70 0.16 -22.04
N LEU A 152 21.43 -0.27 -23.28
CA LEU A 152 22.30 -1.16 -24.06
C LEU A 152 22.59 -0.49 -25.41
N ALA A 153 23.88 -0.26 -25.72
CA ALA A 153 24.32 0.40 -26.95
C ALA A 153 23.64 1.77 -27.23
N GLY A 154 23.26 2.50 -26.18
CA GLY A 154 22.57 3.78 -26.29
C GLY A 154 21.04 3.68 -26.37
N GLU A 155 20.49 2.46 -26.42
CA GLU A 155 19.05 2.21 -26.46
C GLU A 155 18.50 1.77 -25.11
N ALA A 156 17.27 2.17 -24.79
CA ALA A 156 16.59 1.77 -23.57
C ALA A 156 15.98 0.37 -23.72
N VAL A 157 16.31 -0.54 -22.80
CA VAL A 157 15.79 -1.91 -22.72
C VAL A 157 15.00 -2.05 -21.43
N LYS A 158 13.78 -2.61 -21.53
CA LYS A 158 12.95 -2.99 -20.39
C LYS A 158 13.17 -4.44 -20.00
#